data_AF-A0A6A2Z0L6-F1
#
_entry.id   AF-A0A6A2Z0L6-F1
#
_cell.length_a   1.000
_cell.length_b   1.000
_cell.length_c   1.000
_cell.angle_alpha   90.00
_cell.angle_beta   90.00
_cell.angle_gamma   90.00
#
_symmetry.space_group_name_H-M   'P 1'
#
loop_
_entity.id
_entity.type
_entity.pdbx_description
1 polymer ?
#
loop_
_entity_poly.entity_id
_entity_poly.type
_entity_poly.pdbx_seq_one_letter_code
_entity_poly.pdbx_strand_id
1 'polypeptide(L)'
;MPTLEIREGAINLLMQVYRKEFASIGGYLTDAGEAYENNEQVKLKATGEGSEEVQTPVADKIKLGEPGYKERYYAEKFNASNPGEIEEVKRDVVLKYVEDLKDLIDLEITFFMGEPFKPFDQLMGTLPAARVFLFNCCCWVFSKALTEEYRKLMTEPSSPISSFYPSDFEIDMHGKRFAWQGVVKLPFIDEWKLLVATRKLEATLTVEEQFRNSVMLVLFFSQYCP
;
A
#
# COMPACT_ATOMS: atom_id res chain seq x y z
N MET A 1 4.29 -10.01 -5.18
CA MET A 1 5.40 -10.94 -4.83
C MET A 1 6.59 -10.68 -5.75
N PRO A 2 7.86 -10.80 -5.28
CA PRO A 2 9.04 -10.43 -6.07
C PRO A 2 9.26 -11.25 -7.36
N THR A 3 8.73 -12.47 -7.44
CA THR A 3 8.98 -13.46 -8.50
C THR A 3 7.79 -13.71 -9.43
N LEU A 4 6.72 -12.90 -9.35
CA LEU A 4 5.51 -13.07 -10.16
C LEU A 4 5.30 -11.87 -11.07
N GLU A 5 5.89 -11.90 -12.26
CA GLU A 5 5.72 -10.84 -13.27
C GLU A 5 4.82 -11.28 -14.43
N ILE A 6 3.85 -10.43 -14.79
CA ILE A 6 2.89 -10.70 -15.87
C ILE A 6 3.59 -10.96 -17.21
N ARG A 7 4.67 -10.20 -17.49
CA ARG A 7 5.46 -10.33 -18.74
C ARG A 7 6.22 -11.66 -18.88
N GLU A 8 6.45 -12.34 -17.76
CA GLU A 8 7.08 -13.67 -17.67
C GLU A 8 6.03 -14.80 -17.66
N GLY A 9 4.75 -14.46 -17.86
CA GLY A 9 3.66 -15.44 -17.91
C GLY A 9 3.15 -15.88 -16.54
N ALA A 10 3.39 -15.11 -15.47
CA ALA A 10 2.97 -15.46 -14.10
C ALA A 10 1.48 -15.86 -13.99
N ILE A 11 0.58 -15.24 -14.77
CA ILE A 11 -0.85 -15.61 -14.80
C ILE A 11 -1.04 -17.04 -15.33
N ASN A 12 -0.29 -17.44 -16.37
CA ASN A 12 -0.34 -18.80 -16.90
C ASN A 12 0.20 -19.81 -15.89
N LEU A 13 1.30 -19.48 -15.20
CA LEU A 13 1.87 -20.31 -14.14
C LEU A 13 0.87 -20.51 -13.00
N LEU A 14 0.25 -19.43 -12.50
CA LEU A 14 -0.77 -19.50 -11.46
C LEU A 14 -1.98 -20.35 -11.92
N MET A 15 -2.43 -20.19 -13.16
CA MET A 15 -3.50 -21.01 -13.74
C MET A 15 -3.12 -22.48 -13.99
N GLN A 16 -1.84 -22.80 -14.16
CA GLN A 16 -1.34 -24.17 -14.24
C GLN A 16 -1.29 -24.81 -12.84
N VAL A 17 -0.77 -24.09 -11.84
CA VAL A 17 -0.73 -24.54 -10.44
C VAL A 17 -2.17 -24.77 -9.94
N TYR A 18 -3.08 -23.81 -10.13
CA TYR A 18 -4.48 -23.97 -9.73
C TYR A 18 -5.14 -25.19 -10.38
N ARG A 19 -4.97 -25.42 -11.70
CA ARG A 19 -5.52 -26.62 -12.36
C ARG A 19 -4.92 -27.93 -11.84
N LYS A 20 -3.63 -27.94 -11.53
CA LYS A 20 -2.92 -29.12 -11.01
C LYS A 20 -3.41 -29.48 -9.61
N GLU A 21 -3.62 -28.48 -8.76
CA GLU A 21 -4.03 -28.66 -7.36
C GLU A 21 -5.56 -28.60 -7.16
N PHE A 22 -6.36 -28.34 -8.19
CA PHE A 22 -7.84 -28.23 -8.09
C PHE A 22 -8.50 -29.44 -7.38
N ALA A 23 -7.99 -30.65 -7.63
CA ALA A 23 -8.47 -31.87 -6.98
C ALA A 23 -7.92 -32.08 -5.55
N SER A 24 -6.74 -31.54 -5.21
CA SER A 24 -6.15 -31.63 -3.86
C SER A 24 -6.72 -30.57 -2.91
N ILE A 25 -7.10 -29.39 -3.43
CA ILE A 25 -7.74 -28.30 -2.67
C ILE A 25 -9.28 -28.44 -2.58
N GLY A 26 -9.85 -29.57 -3.00
CA GLY A 26 -11.27 -29.87 -2.83
C GLY A 26 -12.26 -29.11 -3.73
N GLY A 27 -11.79 -28.27 -4.66
CA GLY A 27 -12.65 -27.54 -5.59
C GLY A 27 -12.16 -26.12 -5.92
N TYR A 28 -13.09 -25.17 -5.94
CA TYR A 28 -12.80 -23.77 -6.21
C TYR A 28 -12.09 -23.11 -5.02
N LEU A 29 -11.27 -22.09 -5.29
CA LEU A 29 -10.61 -21.31 -4.23
C LEU A 29 -11.56 -20.38 -3.46
N THR A 30 -12.68 -19.98 -4.07
CA THR A 30 -13.66 -19.06 -3.47
C THR A 30 -15.10 -19.44 -3.82
N ASP A 31 -16.04 -19.09 -2.94
CA ASP A 31 -17.49 -19.08 -3.18
C ASP A 31 -18.04 -17.68 -2.90
N ALA A 32 -18.82 -17.11 -3.82
CA ALA A 32 -19.43 -15.77 -3.71
C ALA A 32 -18.54 -14.57 -3.29
N GLY A 33 -17.22 -14.76 -3.10
CA GLY A 33 -16.28 -13.75 -2.59
C GLY A 33 -15.60 -14.13 -1.26
N GLU A 34 -16.04 -15.20 -0.61
CA GLU A 34 -15.41 -15.86 0.54
C GLU A 34 -14.43 -16.93 0.04
N ALA A 35 -13.33 -17.19 0.75
CA ALA A 35 -12.36 -18.23 0.36
C ALA A 35 -12.65 -19.58 1.04
N TYR A 36 -12.33 -20.68 0.34
CA TYR A 36 -12.57 -22.03 0.87
C TYR A 36 -11.45 -22.47 1.82
N GLU A 37 -11.82 -22.72 3.07
CA GLU A 37 -10.98 -23.36 4.10
C GLU A 37 -10.69 -24.82 3.74
N ASN A 38 -9.60 -25.10 3.00
CA ASN A 38 -9.07 -26.46 2.84
C ASN A 38 -7.65 -26.59 3.39
N ASN A 39 -7.57 -27.30 4.52
CA ASN A 39 -6.47 -27.19 5.46
C ASN A 39 -5.25 -28.07 5.10
N GLU A 40 -4.14 -27.75 5.76
CA GLU A 40 -2.86 -28.47 5.80
C GLU A 40 -2.02 -28.61 4.51
N GLN A 41 -2.56 -29.03 3.36
CA GLN A 41 -1.71 -29.43 2.22
C GLN A 41 -0.99 -28.28 1.50
N VAL A 42 -1.57 -27.08 1.48
CA VAL A 42 -0.98 -25.90 0.81
C VAL A 42 0.28 -25.38 1.53
N LYS A 43 0.43 -25.67 2.83
CA LYS A 43 1.51 -25.16 3.70
C LYS A 43 2.93 -25.64 3.33
N LEU A 44 3.11 -26.59 2.39
CA LEU A 44 4.38 -27.32 2.20
C LEU A 44 5.03 -27.32 0.80
N LYS A 45 4.51 -26.61 -0.21
CA LYS A 45 5.05 -26.70 -1.60
C LYS A 45 5.47 -25.38 -2.29
N ALA A 46 5.48 -24.25 -1.59
CA ALA A 46 6.00 -22.99 -2.12
C ALA A 46 7.54 -22.90 -2.05
N THR A 47 8.28 -23.82 -2.70
CA THR A 47 9.75 -23.74 -2.88
C THR A 47 10.22 -24.54 -4.10
N GLY A 48 10.86 -23.85 -5.06
CA GLY A 48 11.51 -24.41 -6.28
C GLY A 48 10.60 -24.45 -7.53
N GLU A 49 11.08 -24.24 -8.77
CA GLU A 49 12.41 -23.90 -9.33
C GLU A 49 12.27 -23.32 -10.77
N GLY A 50 13.23 -22.48 -11.22
CA GLY A 50 13.45 -22.04 -12.63
C GLY A 50 12.41 -21.07 -13.25
N SER A 51 12.72 -20.17 -14.20
CA SER A 51 13.96 -19.53 -14.70
C SER A 51 13.56 -18.13 -15.27
N GLU A 52 14.38 -17.22 -15.82
CA GLU A 52 15.79 -17.18 -16.26
C GLU A 52 16.33 -15.71 -16.19
N GLU A 53 17.61 -15.44 -16.48
CA GLU A 53 18.19 -14.09 -16.28
C GLU A 53 18.02 -13.09 -17.45
N VAL A 54 17.76 -11.82 -17.11
CA VAL A 54 18.11 -10.66 -17.95
C VAL A 54 18.97 -9.68 -17.13
N GLN A 55 20.25 -9.59 -17.46
CA GLN A 55 21.20 -8.74 -16.73
C GLN A 55 21.06 -7.25 -17.08
N THR A 56 21.16 -6.40 -16.06
CA THR A 56 21.35 -4.94 -16.22
C THR A 56 22.45 -4.46 -15.28
N PRO A 57 23.20 -3.38 -15.62
CA PRO A 57 24.41 -2.98 -14.89
C PRO A 57 24.09 -2.14 -13.65
N VAL A 58 23.44 -2.77 -12.66
CA VAL A 58 23.41 -2.32 -11.26
C VAL A 58 23.71 -3.55 -10.42
N ALA A 59 24.65 -3.45 -9.47
CA ALA A 59 25.04 -4.60 -8.66
C ALA A 59 23.86 -5.07 -7.80
N ASP A 60 23.24 -6.19 -8.15
CA ASP A 60 22.19 -6.81 -7.35
C ASP A 60 22.79 -7.36 -6.06
N LYS A 61 22.57 -6.64 -4.95
CA LYS A 61 23.00 -7.05 -3.61
C LYS A 61 22.23 -8.28 -3.10
N ILE A 62 20.99 -8.44 -3.52
CA ILE A 62 20.06 -9.46 -2.99
C ILE A 62 20.26 -10.78 -3.74
N LYS A 63 20.53 -10.70 -5.05
CA LYS A 63 20.75 -11.84 -5.94
C LYS A 63 19.60 -12.85 -5.85
N LEU A 64 18.46 -12.44 -6.39
CA LEU A 64 17.22 -13.20 -6.28
C LEU A 64 17.38 -14.59 -6.94
N GLY A 65 17.09 -15.66 -6.19
CA GLY A 65 17.21 -17.05 -6.67
C GLY A 65 18.52 -17.77 -6.30
N GLU A 66 19.61 -17.06 -5.98
CA GLU A 66 20.84 -17.70 -5.45
C GLU A 66 20.65 -18.19 -4.00
N PRO A 67 21.31 -19.27 -3.54
CA PRO A 67 21.31 -19.68 -2.14
C PRO A 67 21.59 -18.50 -1.19
N GLY A 68 20.82 -18.39 -0.10
CA GLY A 68 20.89 -17.28 0.85
C GLY A 68 20.16 -15.99 0.42
N TYR A 69 19.40 -15.97 -0.68
CA TYR A 69 18.72 -14.74 -1.13
C TYR A 69 17.64 -14.25 -0.16
N LYS A 70 17.01 -15.14 0.61
CA LYS A 70 15.90 -14.78 1.51
C LYS A 70 16.45 -13.94 2.68
N GLU A 71 17.56 -14.39 3.24
CA GLU A 71 18.29 -13.73 4.32
C GLU A 71 18.80 -12.36 3.85
N ARG A 72 19.39 -12.29 2.64
CA ARG A 72 19.80 -11.01 2.03
C ARG A 72 18.62 -10.08 1.76
N TYR A 73 17.48 -10.61 1.34
CA TYR A 73 16.26 -9.85 1.08
C TYR A 73 15.69 -9.23 2.35
N TYR A 74 15.49 -10.02 3.43
CA TYR A 74 14.96 -9.49 4.68
C TYR A 74 15.92 -8.51 5.36
N ALA A 75 17.24 -8.74 5.29
CA ALA A 75 18.23 -7.79 5.78
C ALA A 75 18.21 -6.45 5.02
N GLU A 76 18.22 -6.45 3.68
CA GLU A 76 18.26 -5.21 2.88
C GLU A 76 16.89 -4.47 2.83
N LYS A 77 15.76 -5.18 2.94
CA LYS A 77 14.41 -4.58 2.84
C LYS A 77 13.76 -4.22 4.17
N PHE A 78 14.05 -4.99 5.23
CA PHE A 78 13.41 -4.83 6.55
C PHE A 78 14.42 -4.55 7.67
N ASN A 79 15.73 -4.45 7.37
CA ASN A 79 16.83 -4.33 8.34
C ASN A 79 16.93 -5.50 9.35
N ALA A 80 16.19 -6.58 9.13
CA ALA A 80 16.17 -7.77 9.99
C ALA A 80 17.47 -8.56 9.81
N SER A 81 18.31 -8.58 10.83
CA SER A 81 19.71 -9.02 10.73
C SER A 81 19.94 -10.41 11.35
N ASN A 82 19.09 -10.85 12.27
CA ASN A 82 19.18 -12.19 12.87
C ASN A 82 18.01 -13.12 12.46
N PRO A 83 18.17 -14.45 12.50
CA PRO A 83 17.13 -15.38 12.06
C PRO A 83 15.81 -15.28 12.83
N GLY A 84 15.83 -14.82 14.09
CA GLY A 84 14.62 -14.60 14.89
C GLY A 84 13.80 -13.42 14.38
N GLU A 85 14.45 -12.26 14.20
CA GLU A 85 13.84 -11.07 13.57
C GLU A 85 13.30 -11.39 12.18
N ILE A 86 14.05 -12.15 11.37
CA ILE A 86 13.63 -12.54 10.02
C ILE A 86 12.35 -13.38 10.07
N GLU A 87 12.25 -14.38 10.95
CA GLU A 87 11.03 -15.19 11.07
C GLU A 87 9.86 -14.42 11.69
N GLU A 88 10.10 -13.47 12.60
CA GLU A 88 9.07 -12.58 13.15
C GLU A 88 8.50 -11.65 12.07
N VAL A 89 9.36 -10.91 11.36
CA VAL A 89 8.97 -10.03 10.24
C VAL A 89 8.28 -10.82 9.13
N LYS A 90 8.82 -11.99 8.77
CA LYS A 90 8.22 -12.88 7.77
C LYS A 90 6.84 -13.37 8.21
N ARG A 91 6.64 -13.68 9.49
CA ARG A 91 5.32 -14.06 10.02
C ARG A 91 4.35 -12.91 9.89
N ASP A 92 4.70 -11.73 10.41
CA ASP A 92 3.85 -10.53 10.37
C ASP A 92 3.49 -10.15 8.92
N VAL A 93 4.47 -10.06 8.03
CA VAL A 93 4.26 -9.74 6.60
C VAL A 93 3.39 -10.79 5.90
N VAL A 94 3.55 -12.09 6.19
CA VAL A 94 2.68 -13.13 5.62
C VAL A 94 1.26 -13.03 6.18
N LEU A 95 1.09 -12.75 7.48
CA LEU A 95 -0.22 -12.56 8.08
C LEU A 95 -0.92 -11.34 7.46
N LYS A 96 -0.27 -10.17 7.42
CA LYS A 96 -0.82 -8.95 6.80
C LYS A 96 -1.16 -9.13 5.32
N TYR A 97 -0.30 -9.82 4.56
CA TYR A 97 -0.55 -10.09 3.14
C TYR A 97 -1.73 -11.05 2.91
N VAL A 98 -2.02 -11.95 3.87
CA VAL A 98 -3.17 -12.84 3.82
C VAL A 98 -4.43 -12.17 4.40
N GLU A 99 -4.31 -11.26 5.37
CA GLU A 99 -5.43 -10.41 5.81
C GLU A 99 -6.02 -9.63 4.62
N ASP A 100 -5.19 -9.04 3.75
CA ASP A 100 -5.64 -8.39 2.51
C ASP A 100 -6.32 -9.35 1.51
N LEU A 101 -6.09 -10.66 1.64
CA LEU A 101 -6.62 -11.73 0.80
C LEU A 101 -7.62 -12.59 1.60
N LYS A 102 -8.75 -11.96 1.95
CA LYS A 102 -9.89 -12.49 2.72
C LYS A 102 -9.98 -14.03 2.83
N ASP A 103 -10.06 -14.49 4.07
CA ASP A 103 -10.53 -15.84 4.47
C ASP A 103 -9.68 -17.02 3.97
N LEU A 104 -8.43 -16.80 3.50
CA LEU A 104 -7.56 -17.85 2.96
C LEU A 104 -6.87 -18.77 3.99
N ILE A 105 -6.96 -18.48 5.29
CA ILE A 105 -6.25 -19.21 6.38
C ILE A 105 -7.14 -19.25 7.64
N ASP A 106 -6.94 -20.25 8.51
CA ASP A 106 -7.40 -20.35 9.91
C ASP A 106 -6.92 -19.19 10.83
N LEU A 107 -7.10 -17.93 10.41
CA LEU A 107 -7.04 -16.78 11.29
C LEU A 107 -8.46 -16.21 11.40
N GLU A 108 -8.88 -15.93 12.63
CA GLU A 108 -10.10 -15.19 12.93
C GLU A 108 -9.86 -13.69 12.59
N ILE A 109 -9.88 -13.36 11.30
CA ILE A 109 -9.60 -12.01 10.79
C ILE A 109 -10.85 -11.13 11.01
N THR A 110 -10.89 -10.45 12.15
CA THR A 110 -11.98 -9.52 12.50
C THR A 110 -11.74 -8.15 11.88
N PHE A 111 -12.41 -7.86 10.77
CA PHE A 111 -12.47 -6.51 10.22
C PHE A 111 -13.44 -5.63 11.02
N PHE A 112 -12.93 -4.57 11.63
CA PHE A 112 -13.75 -3.54 12.26
C PHE A 112 -14.02 -2.43 11.24
N MET A 113 -15.29 -2.16 10.97
CA MET A 113 -15.70 -1.05 10.09
C MET A 113 -15.31 0.29 10.73
N GLY A 114 -14.37 0.99 10.09
CA GLY A 114 -14.02 2.38 10.42
C GLY A 114 -14.98 3.40 9.78
N GLU A 115 -14.71 4.67 10.02
CA GLU A 115 -15.40 5.79 9.36
C GLU A 115 -14.52 6.37 8.22
N PRO A 116 -15.10 6.80 7.09
CA PRO A 116 -14.33 7.45 6.04
C PRO A 116 -13.79 8.81 6.52
N PHE A 117 -12.55 9.12 6.16
CA PHE A 117 -11.96 10.45 6.40
C PHE A 117 -12.80 11.55 5.74
N LYS A 118 -12.87 12.72 6.39
CA LYS A 118 -13.42 13.92 5.73
C LYS A 118 -12.52 14.32 4.55
N PRO A 119 -13.04 15.04 3.54
CA PRO A 119 -12.26 15.44 2.37
C PRO A 119 -10.91 16.10 2.69
N PHE A 120 -10.82 16.96 3.71
CA PHE A 120 -9.54 17.58 4.08
C PHE A 120 -8.61 16.63 4.84
N ASP A 121 -9.12 15.73 5.67
CA ASP A 121 -8.29 14.71 6.34
C ASP A 121 -7.68 13.75 5.30
N GLN A 122 -8.47 13.34 4.29
CA GLN A 122 -7.98 12.55 3.16
C GLN A 122 -6.93 13.29 2.33
N LEU A 123 -7.10 14.60 2.08
CA LEU A 123 -6.09 15.42 1.40
C LEU A 123 -4.81 15.54 2.24
N MET A 124 -4.92 15.75 3.56
CA MET A 124 -3.75 15.76 4.45
C MET A 124 -3.05 14.39 4.51
N GLY A 125 -3.80 13.29 4.34
CA GLY A 125 -3.28 11.93 4.26
C GLY A 125 -2.66 11.53 2.90
N THR A 126 -2.79 12.34 1.85
CA THR A 126 -2.36 11.98 0.48
C THR A 126 -1.51 13.03 -0.23
N LEU A 127 -1.54 14.30 0.21
CA LEU A 127 -0.76 15.37 -0.39
C LEU A 127 0.61 15.53 0.30
N PRO A 128 1.68 15.83 -0.46
CA PRO A 128 2.96 16.24 0.13
C PRO A 128 2.90 17.68 0.64
N ALA A 129 3.73 18.03 1.64
CA ALA A 129 3.90 19.42 2.09
C ALA A 129 4.48 20.36 1.02
N ALA A 130 5.19 19.78 0.04
CA ALA A 130 5.87 20.55 -0.98
C ALA A 130 4.89 21.39 -1.81
N ARG A 131 5.06 22.71 -1.77
CA ARG A 131 4.75 23.58 -2.91
C ARG A 131 5.69 23.16 -4.03
N VAL A 132 5.30 22.17 -4.84
CA VAL A 132 6.15 21.61 -5.90
C VAL A 132 6.50 22.70 -6.91
N PHE A 133 7.68 23.29 -6.74
CA PHE A 133 8.25 24.32 -7.61
C PHE A 133 8.97 23.69 -8.81
N LEU A 134 8.38 22.63 -9.37
CA LEU A 134 8.83 22.02 -10.61
C LEU A 134 7.89 22.49 -11.74
N PHE A 135 8.46 23.33 -12.61
CA PHE A 135 8.01 23.66 -13.97
C PHE A 135 6.49 23.74 -14.22
N ASN A 136 5.93 24.96 -14.13
CA ASN A 136 4.74 25.42 -14.86
C ASN A 136 3.60 24.40 -15.13
N CYS A 137 2.95 23.85 -14.09
CA CYS A 137 1.51 23.56 -14.16
C CYS A 137 0.85 23.28 -12.80
N CYS A 138 1.38 22.37 -11.97
CA CYS A 138 0.57 21.74 -10.91
C CYS A 138 0.42 22.56 -9.61
N CYS A 139 1.35 23.46 -9.29
CA CYS A 139 1.41 24.12 -7.97
C CYS A 139 0.19 25.03 -7.65
N TRP A 140 -0.49 25.57 -8.67
CA TRP A 140 -1.64 26.46 -8.47
C TRP A 140 -2.90 25.72 -7.96
N VAL A 141 -3.06 24.43 -8.31
CA VAL A 141 -4.24 23.64 -7.95
C VAL A 141 -4.21 23.24 -6.47
N PHE A 142 -3.08 22.70 -5.99
CA PHE A 142 -2.91 22.32 -4.58
C PHE A 142 -3.08 23.49 -3.61
N SER A 143 -2.72 24.71 -4.03
CA SER A 143 -2.85 25.94 -3.23
C SER A 143 -4.30 26.36 -2.94
N LYS A 144 -5.31 25.74 -3.57
CA LYS A 144 -6.74 25.96 -3.29
C LYS A 144 -7.50 24.72 -2.78
N ALA A 145 -6.83 23.56 -2.73
CA ALA A 145 -7.43 22.32 -2.22
C ALA A 145 -7.55 22.34 -0.69
N LEU A 146 -6.53 22.84 0.00
CA LEU A 146 -6.46 22.99 1.46
C LEU A 146 -6.43 24.47 1.87
N THR A 147 -6.92 24.77 3.07
CA THR A 147 -6.91 26.13 3.65
C THR A 147 -5.50 26.57 4.06
N GLU A 148 -5.32 27.82 4.46
CA GLU A 148 -4.00 28.29 4.92
C GLU A 148 -3.53 27.57 6.20
N GLU A 149 -4.40 27.41 7.19
CA GLU A 149 -4.04 26.76 8.46
C GLU A 149 -3.69 25.27 8.28
N TYR A 150 -4.41 24.55 7.40
CA TYR A 150 -4.10 23.16 7.10
C TYR A 150 -2.73 23.03 6.40
N ARG A 151 -2.38 23.96 5.49
CA ARG A 151 -1.06 23.98 4.86
C ARG A 151 0.07 24.26 5.86
N LYS A 152 -0.16 25.09 6.88
CA LYS A 152 0.83 25.32 7.96
C LYS A 152 1.17 24.02 8.70
N LEU A 153 0.19 23.12 8.93
CA LEU A 153 0.47 21.81 9.53
C LEU A 153 1.40 20.92 8.68
N MET A 154 1.45 21.15 7.36
CA MET A 154 2.33 20.40 6.47
C MET A 154 3.74 21.03 6.39
N THR A 155 3.82 22.37 6.40
CA THR A 155 5.08 23.10 6.12
C THR A 155 5.85 23.56 7.35
N GLU A 156 5.19 23.81 8.48
CA GLU A 156 5.86 24.33 9.68
C GLU A 156 6.59 23.22 10.45
N PRO A 157 7.90 23.35 10.73
CA PRO A 157 8.65 22.36 11.52
C PRO A 157 8.09 22.17 12.95
N SER A 158 7.39 23.18 13.47
CA SER A 158 6.70 23.15 14.77
C SER A 158 5.38 22.37 14.75
N SER A 159 4.91 21.92 13.58
CA SER A 159 3.70 21.11 13.44
C SER A 159 3.85 19.76 14.15
N PRO A 160 2.83 19.27 14.89
CA PRO A 160 2.86 17.96 15.53
C PRO A 160 2.87 16.79 14.54
N ILE A 161 2.64 17.07 13.25
CA ILE A 161 2.61 16.08 12.16
C ILE A 161 3.64 16.37 11.05
N SER A 162 4.63 17.24 11.31
CA SER A 162 5.68 17.59 10.33
C SER A 162 6.46 16.37 9.83
N SER A 163 6.61 15.33 10.66
CA SER A 163 7.27 14.08 10.30
C SER A 163 6.57 13.26 9.21
N PHE A 164 5.29 13.52 8.92
CA PHE A 164 4.58 12.84 7.82
C PHE A 164 4.96 13.40 6.44
N TYR A 165 5.59 14.56 6.38
CA TYR A 165 5.87 15.28 5.14
C TYR A 165 7.37 15.55 4.95
N PRO A 166 8.21 14.52 4.76
CA PRO A 166 9.63 14.71 4.55
C PRO A 166 9.90 15.48 3.23
N SER A 167 10.88 16.37 3.26
CA SER A 167 11.27 17.18 2.09
C SER A 167 11.97 16.38 0.98
N ASP A 168 12.51 15.20 1.33
CA ASP A 168 13.20 14.27 0.43
C ASP A 168 12.94 12.83 0.91
N PHE A 169 12.99 11.85 0.01
CA PHE A 169 12.65 10.46 0.31
C PHE A 169 13.38 9.48 -0.62
N GLU A 170 13.65 8.28 -0.12
CA GLU A 170 14.28 7.23 -0.92
C GLU A 170 13.31 6.56 -1.89
N ILE A 171 13.79 6.22 -3.10
CA ILE A 171 13.07 5.37 -4.06
C ILE A 171 13.87 4.08 -4.25
N ASP A 172 13.29 2.97 -3.81
CA ASP A 172 13.85 1.63 -4.00
C ASP A 172 13.48 1.09 -5.38
N MET A 173 14.44 1.14 -6.30
CA MET A 173 14.23 0.77 -7.69
C MET A 173 14.08 -0.73 -7.92
N HIS A 174 14.59 -1.60 -7.04
CA HIS A 174 14.57 -3.07 -7.17
C HIS A 174 14.82 -3.63 -8.60
N GLY A 175 15.81 -3.10 -9.32
CA GLY A 175 16.14 -3.51 -10.69
C GLY A 175 15.13 -3.08 -11.78
N LYS A 176 14.10 -2.30 -11.43
CA LYS A 176 13.16 -1.71 -12.39
C LYS A 176 13.82 -0.56 -13.16
N ARG A 177 13.34 -0.32 -14.37
CA ARG A 177 13.98 0.59 -15.34
C ARG A 177 13.61 2.07 -15.14
N PHE A 178 12.41 2.34 -14.64
CA PHE A 178 11.87 3.71 -14.55
C PHE A 178 11.46 4.05 -13.12
N ALA A 179 11.67 5.31 -12.70
CA ALA A 179 11.46 5.74 -11.32
C ALA A 179 10.03 5.49 -10.80
N TRP A 180 9.01 5.60 -11.67
CA TRP A 180 7.60 5.31 -11.35
C TRP A 180 7.32 3.82 -11.07
N GLN A 181 8.27 2.93 -11.31
CA GLN A 181 8.21 1.50 -10.97
C GLN A 181 8.88 1.19 -9.62
N GLY A 182 9.61 2.14 -9.04
CA GLY A 182 10.28 1.98 -7.76
C GLY A 182 9.31 2.15 -6.59
N VAL A 183 9.65 1.56 -5.44
CA VAL A 183 8.90 1.71 -4.20
C VAL A 183 9.37 2.98 -3.49
N VAL A 184 8.46 3.93 -3.29
CA VAL A 184 8.75 5.16 -2.56
C VAL A 184 8.71 4.89 -1.05
N LYS A 185 9.81 5.13 -0.34
CA LYS A 185 9.88 4.95 1.12
C LYS A 185 9.39 6.21 1.85
N LEU A 186 8.08 6.36 1.97
CA LEU A 186 7.46 7.37 2.83
C LEU A 186 7.12 6.78 4.22
N PRO A 187 7.12 7.60 5.29
CA PRO A 187 6.58 7.18 6.58
C PRO A 187 5.06 6.95 6.48
N PHE A 188 4.57 5.89 7.12
CA PHE A 188 3.12 5.70 7.27
C PHE A 188 2.52 6.78 8.18
N ILE A 189 1.33 7.25 7.82
CA ILE A 189 0.61 8.29 8.54
C ILE A 189 -0.16 7.67 9.70
N ASP A 190 0.04 8.21 10.89
CA ASP A 190 -0.73 7.88 12.09
C ASP A 190 -2.05 8.66 12.06
N GLU A 191 -3.14 7.95 11.77
CA GLU A 191 -4.51 8.47 11.70
C GLU A 191 -4.88 9.31 12.92
N TRP A 192 -4.60 8.81 14.12
CA TRP A 192 -5.02 9.46 15.36
C TRP A 192 -4.30 10.80 15.53
N LYS A 193 -2.98 10.84 15.28
CA LYS A 193 -2.22 12.09 15.31
C LYS A 193 -2.68 13.07 14.23
N LEU A 194 -3.01 12.58 13.03
CA LEU A 194 -3.54 13.40 11.94
C LEU A 194 -4.86 14.07 12.36
N LEU A 195 -5.85 13.26 12.77
CA LEU A 195 -7.18 13.74 13.16
C LEU A 195 -7.13 14.66 14.39
N VAL A 196 -6.25 14.40 15.36
CA VAL A 196 -6.04 15.29 16.52
C VAL A 196 -5.43 16.64 16.13
N ALA A 197 -4.65 16.70 15.05
CA ALA A 197 -4.12 17.95 14.51
C ALA A 197 -5.17 18.71 13.68
N THR A 198 -5.86 18.05 12.74
CA THR A 198 -6.82 18.68 11.83
C THR A 198 -8.10 19.16 12.53
N ARG A 199 -8.64 18.40 13.49
CA ARG A 199 -9.86 18.78 14.25
C ARG A 199 -9.74 20.15 14.94
N LYS A 200 -8.52 20.56 15.34
CA LYS A 200 -8.27 21.89 15.95
C LYS A 200 -8.51 23.05 14.98
N LEU A 201 -8.43 22.78 13.68
CA LEU A 201 -8.57 23.77 12.61
C LEU A 201 -9.98 23.82 12.01
N GLU A 202 -10.85 22.85 12.29
CA GLU A 202 -12.23 22.84 11.77
C GLU A 202 -13.01 24.12 12.13
N ALA A 203 -12.76 24.67 13.32
CA ALA A 203 -13.36 25.93 13.77
C ALA A 203 -12.87 27.17 13.00
N THR A 204 -11.76 27.08 12.26
CA THR A 204 -11.22 28.17 11.41
C THR A 204 -11.76 28.16 9.99
N LEU A 205 -12.46 27.09 9.59
CA LEU A 205 -12.99 26.92 8.24
C LEU A 205 -14.13 27.91 7.96
N THR A 206 -14.11 28.55 6.80
CA THR A 206 -15.26 29.31 6.29
C THR A 206 -16.44 28.39 5.96
N VAL A 207 -17.66 28.92 5.83
CA VAL A 207 -18.87 28.14 5.53
C VAL A 207 -18.70 27.28 4.25
N GLU A 208 -18.10 27.84 3.21
CA GLU A 208 -17.79 27.11 1.96
C GLU A 208 -16.76 25.99 2.19
N GLU A 209 -15.74 26.22 3.02
CA GLU A 209 -14.75 25.19 3.37
C GLU A 209 -15.34 24.08 4.24
N GLN A 210 -16.25 24.41 5.17
CA GLN A 210 -17.01 23.43 5.94
C GLN A 210 -17.90 22.58 5.02
N PHE A 211 -18.56 23.19 4.03
CA PHE A 211 -19.35 22.47 3.03
C PHE A 211 -18.47 21.54 2.17
N ARG A 212 -17.33 22.03 1.66
CA ARG A 212 -16.35 21.20 0.93
C ARG A 212 -15.73 20.10 1.78
N ASN A 213 -15.69 20.24 3.11
CA ASN A 213 -15.19 19.25 4.06
C ASN A 213 -16.31 18.38 4.69
N SER A 214 -17.49 18.33 4.07
CA SER A 214 -18.63 17.51 4.51
C SER A 214 -18.87 16.31 3.58
N VAL A 215 -19.52 15.27 4.10
CA VAL A 215 -19.95 14.11 3.30
C VAL A 215 -21.24 14.49 2.57
N MET A 216 -21.21 14.41 1.23
CA MET A 216 -22.38 14.72 0.39
C MET A 216 -23.16 13.46 0.01
N LEU A 217 -24.45 13.65 -0.30
CA LEU A 217 -25.34 12.59 -0.75
C LEU A 217 -25.30 12.42 -2.28
N VAL A 218 -25.55 11.20 -2.75
CA VAL A 218 -25.70 10.91 -4.18
C VAL A 218 -26.96 11.60 -4.70
N LEU A 219 -26.80 12.43 -5.74
CA LEU A 219 -27.91 13.15 -6.38
C LEU A 219 -28.46 12.34 -7.56
N PHE A 220 -29.77 12.04 -7.52
CA PHE A 220 -30.49 11.43 -8.63
C PHE A 220 -31.35 12.47 -9.35
N PHE A 221 -31.15 12.60 -10.65
CA PHE A 221 -31.93 13.50 -11.51
C PHE A 221 -32.90 12.67 -12.36
N SER A 222 -34.19 12.98 -12.30
CA SER A 222 -35.21 12.40 -13.17
C SER A 222 -35.85 13.50 -14.01
N GLN A 223 -35.91 13.30 -15.33
CA GLN A 223 -36.75 14.10 -16.20
C GLN A 223 -38.13 13.45 -16.28
N TYR A 224 -39.16 14.16 -15.82
CA TYR A 224 -40.53 13.81 -16.16
C TYR A 224 -40.77 14.24 -17.61
N CYS A 225 -41.08 13.27 -18.48
CA CYS A 225 -41.63 13.56 -19.80
C CYS A 225 -43.13 13.88 -19.61
N PRO A 226 -43.60 15.08 -20.00
CA PRO A 226 -44.99 15.50 -19.81
C PRO A 226 -45.98 14.81 -20.76
#